data_AF-A0A921LDK0-F1
#
_entry.id   AF-A0A921LDK0-F1
#
_cell.length_a   1.000
_cell.length_b   1.000
_cell.length_c   1.000
_cell.angle_alpha   90.00
_cell.angle_beta   90.00
_cell.angle_gamma   90.00
#
_symmetry.space_group_name_H-M   'P 1'
#
loop_
_entity.id
_entity.type
_entity.pdbx_description
1 polymer ?
#
loop_
_entity_poly.entity_id
_entity_poly.type
_entity_poly.pdbx_seq_one_letter_code
_entity_poly.pdbx_strand_id
1 'polypeptide(L)'
;MSWIPATASSTVLYTTGSASNYAVLIKNSTPENGFYQIQSDAVLDSGRSSVVGGSGVYSFDGMYAYISSDYVQIVNQGTAASQPQPEPEPQPEPEPEPEPATLDSVSIAAAPQKTVYTEGETFDPAGMAVQAKWSDGSVTDVTGEVSYRTEPLTTDVTSVEISYTSGDVTKTVSLSVQVNPKVTVTGVLLNPSEIELYPGDVKTFGVSVQGTGNPSQAVTWSVEGASSSQTVIDENGRLTVGEDETAGQLTVKAQAAADAAQVGQAAVTVAQNESGEPGAVTDEPAEGGEPTALEGTDGEYTSTDLKDETAGVSVNGAFSADAALTVTSVGAETEEYQTLVKEAEGKTILGVYELTLDGTVKEESKIQVTFTLDEQYNGKSILILHYPRKDDVSYIERYVTNAQDGTVTVEVDSLSPFVIALNEESAGDDVLESVNGIVENGTGSTANSGETDTTDTSGGSSVTGNAGGTAVPANTDSQNSDSAAQGKDGSQVKAAPRTGDTASPVLWIVLVIVAAAAVTAAIVLKKTRK
;
A
#
# COMPACT_ATOMS: atom_id res chain seq x y z
N MET A 1 -47.74 80.73 -10.24
CA MET A 1 -49.10 81.28 -10.01
C MET A 1 -48.96 82.50 -9.11
N SER A 2 -49.47 83.65 -9.54
CA SER A 2 -49.44 84.90 -8.77
C SER A 2 -50.40 84.79 -7.57
N TRP A 3 -49.93 85.18 -6.39
CA TRP A 3 -50.70 85.15 -5.13
C TRP A 3 -51.73 86.29 -5.17
N ILE A 4 -53.02 85.96 -5.24
CA ILE A 4 -54.08 86.97 -5.15
C ILE A 4 -54.35 87.19 -3.66
N PRO A 5 -54.08 88.38 -3.09
CA PRO A 5 -54.45 88.66 -1.71
C PRO A 5 -55.97 88.65 -1.56
N ALA A 6 -56.48 87.96 -0.54
CA ALA A 6 -57.90 88.00 -0.21
C ALA A 6 -58.26 89.41 0.26
N THR A 7 -58.99 90.15 -0.57
CA THR A 7 -59.56 91.46 -0.24
C THR A 7 -61.03 91.32 0.13
N ALA A 8 -61.58 92.23 0.94
CA ALA A 8 -63.01 92.28 1.31
C ALA A 8 -63.99 92.49 0.13
N SER A 9 -63.51 92.45 -1.11
CA SER A 9 -64.26 92.66 -2.35
C SER A 9 -64.94 91.40 -2.90
N SER A 10 -65.19 90.38 -2.07
CA SER A 10 -65.92 89.18 -2.49
C SER A 10 -67.38 89.53 -2.79
N THR A 11 -67.83 89.23 -4.00
CA THR A 11 -69.24 89.34 -4.46
C THR A 11 -70.17 88.31 -3.80
N VAL A 12 -69.66 87.44 -2.93
CA VAL A 12 -70.43 86.45 -2.18
C VAL A 12 -70.14 86.61 -0.69
N LEU A 13 -71.08 87.21 0.04
CA LEU A 13 -71.12 87.14 1.50
C LEU A 13 -71.81 85.83 1.89
N TYR A 14 -71.22 85.09 2.82
CA TYR A 14 -71.92 84.01 3.50
C TYR A 14 -73.00 84.61 4.41
N THR A 15 -74.27 84.51 4.01
CA THR A 15 -75.40 85.00 4.81
C THR A 15 -76.05 83.85 5.56
N THR A 16 -76.12 83.91 6.88
CA THR A 16 -76.72 82.88 7.75
C THR A 16 -78.26 82.89 7.75
N GLY A 17 -78.91 83.16 6.61
CA GLY A 17 -80.37 83.19 6.50
C GLY A 17 -81.07 83.86 7.70
N SER A 18 -82.06 83.18 8.29
CA SER A 18 -82.86 83.67 9.43
C SER A 18 -82.21 83.49 10.82
N ALA A 19 -81.01 82.92 10.89
CA ALA A 19 -80.32 82.66 12.16
C ALA A 19 -79.27 83.75 12.42
N SER A 20 -79.33 84.37 13.60
CA SER A 20 -78.41 85.45 13.98
C SER A 20 -76.98 84.98 14.28
N ASN A 21 -76.77 83.68 14.53
CA ASN A 21 -75.48 83.09 14.85
C ASN A 21 -75.36 81.66 14.27
N TYR A 22 -74.19 81.28 13.75
CA TYR A 22 -73.88 79.93 13.27
C TYR A 22 -72.49 79.51 13.77
N ALA A 23 -72.35 78.28 14.27
CA ALA A 23 -71.06 77.78 14.74
C ALA A 23 -70.29 77.12 13.59
N VAL A 24 -69.00 77.46 13.46
CA VAL A 24 -68.09 76.91 12.45
C VAL A 24 -66.83 76.38 13.11
N LEU A 25 -66.20 75.36 12.51
CA LEU A 25 -64.90 74.87 12.94
C LEU A 25 -63.81 75.72 12.32
N ILE A 26 -62.99 76.36 13.16
CA ILE A 26 -61.81 77.10 12.74
C ILE A 26 -60.64 76.11 12.63
N LYS A 27 -59.93 76.12 11.50
CA LYS A 27 -58.79 75.21 11.27
C LYS A 27 -57.51 75.64 12.01
N ASN A 28 -57.29 76.95 12.13
CA ASN A 28 -56.15 77.55 12.83
C ASN A 28 -56.61 78.59 13.84
N SER A 29 -56.17 78.50 15.10
CA SER A 29 -56.60 79.38 16.19
C SER A 29 -56.10 80.83 16.08
N THR A 30 -55.19 81.11 15.15
CA THR A 30 -54.67 82.45 14.87
C THR A 30 -55.14 82.90 13.48
N PRO A 31 -55.79 84.08 13.34
CA PRO A 31 -56.20 84.58 12.04
C PRO A 31 -54.98 85.05 11.24
N GLU A 32 -54.96 84.76 9.94
CA GLU A 32 -53.95 85.25 9.01
C GLU A 32 -54.55 86.42 8.22
N ASN A 33 -53.89 87.57 8.25
CA ASN A 33 -54.35 88.80 7.57
C ASN A 33 -55.79 89.23 7.94
N GLY A 34 -56.25 88.98 9.17
CA GLY A 34 -57.58 89.36 9.64
C GLY A 34 -58.70 88.39 9.25
N PHE A 35 -58.37 87.17 8.80
CA PHE A 35 -59.35 86.14 8.47
C PHE A 35 -59.01 84.79 9.12
N TYR A 36 -60.02 84.08 9.60
CA TYR A 36 -59.91 82.67 9.98
C TYR A 36 -60.20 81.76 8.79
N GLN A 37 -59.45 80.67 8.67
CA GLN A 37 -59.82 79.56 7.81
C GLN A 37 -60.86 78.70 8.54
N ILE A 38 -62.04 78.52 7.95
CA ILE A 38 -63.13 77.70 8.49
C ILE A 38 -63.41 76.51 7.59
N GLN A 39 -63.81 75.41 8.21
CA GLN A 39 -64.23 74.22 7.48
C GLN A 39 -65.50 74.52 6.67
N SER A 40 -65.51 74.18 5.39
CA SER A 40 -66.65 74.42 4.47
C SER A 40 -67.16 73.10 3.89
N ASP A 41 -68.44 73.06 3.53
CA ASP A 41 -69.08 71.93 2.87
C ASP A 41 -69.16 72.15 1.35
N ALA A 42 -68.65 71.14 0.62
CA ALA A 42 -68.59 70.93 -0.84
C ALA A 42 -67.43 71.59 -1.63
N VAL A 43 -66.86 70.84 -2.61
CA VAL A 43 -65.90 71.36 -3.60
C VAL A 43 -66.62 72.42 -4.44
N LEU A 44 -66.15 73.67 -4.40
CA LEU A 44 -66.59 74.69 -5.35
C LEU A 44 -65.80 74.55 -6.66
N ASP A 45 -66.42 74.87 -7.80
CA ASP A 45 -65.72 74.93 -9.08
C ASP A 45 -64.57 75.95 -9.06
N SER A 46 -63.69 75.91 -10.07
CA SER A 46 -62.55 76.85 -10.14
C SER A 46 -62.95 78.33 -10.22
N GLY A 47 -64.21 78.63 -10.59
CA GLY A 47 -64.80 79.98 -10.58
C GLY A 47 -65.52 80.33 -9.28
N ARG A 48 -65.60 79.38 -8.33
CA ARG A 48 -66.35 79.45 -7.07
C ARG A 48 -67.83 79.82 -7.23
N SER A 49 -68.42 79.52 -8.39
CA SER A 49 -69.81 79.90 -8.72
C SER A 49 -70.82 78.79 -8.49
N SER A 50 -70.40 77.52 -8.49
CA SER A 50 -71.25 76.39 -8.13
C SER A 50 -70.46 75.29 -7.42
N VAL A 51 -71.19 74.32 -6.85
CA VAL A 51 -70.62 73.07 -6.35
C VAL A 51 -70.24 72.16 -7.54
N VAL A 52 -69.07 71.52 -7.49
CA VAL A 52 -68.65 70.53 -8.51
C VAL A 52 -69.50 69.25 -8.34
N GLY A 53 -70.51 69.09 -9.18
CA GLY A 53 -71.29 67.86 -9.26
C GLY A 53 -70.51 66.74 -9.94
N GLY A 54 -70.00 65.76 -9.18
CA GLY A 54 -69.39 64.55 -9.75
C GLY A 54 -68.35 63.82 -8.90
N SER A 55 -67.84 64.42 -7.82
CA SER A 55 -66.76 63.80 -7.02
C SER A 55 -66.92 64.10 -5.53
N GLY A 56 -68.00 63.63 -4.90
CA GLY A 56 -68.33 63.82 -3.47
C GLY A 56 -67.30 63.29 -2.44
N VAL A 57 -66.02 63.31 -2.75
CA VAL A 57 -64.90 63.07 -1.85
C VAL A 57 -64.62 64.36 -1.11
N TYR A 58 -64.98 64.39 0.16
CA TYR A 58 -64.58 65.45 1.07
C TYR A 58 -63.05 65.50 1.20
N SER A 59 -62.46 66.70 1.09
CA SER A 59 -61.03 66.93 1.32
C SER A 59 -60.87 67.95 2.44
N PHE A 60 -60.41 67.49 3.61
CA PHE A 60 -60.20 68.37 4.76
C PHE A 60 -59.24 69.52 4.43
N ASP A 61 -58.17 69.26 3.68
CA ASP A 61 -57.17 70.27 3.31
C ASP A 61 -57.64 71.25 2.24
N GLY A 62 -58.49 70.80 1.30
CA GLY A 62 -58.94 71.61 0.16
C GLY A 62 -60.29 72.31 0.35
N MET A 63 -61.14 71.86 1.27
CA MET A 63 -62.50 72.38 1.46
C MET A 63 -62.58 73.33 2.65
N TYR A 64 -62.18 74.59 2.43
CA TYR A 64 -62.29 75.62 3.45
C TYR A 64 -62.76 76.95 2.86
N ALA A 65 -63.34 77.78 3.71
CA ALA A 65 -63.67 79.17 3.42
C ALA A 65 -62.91 80.10 4.38
N TYR A 66 -62.91 81.40 4.07
CA TYR A 66 -62.38 82.42 4.97
C TYR A 66 -63.53 83.24 5.56
N ILE A 67 -63.43 83.55 6.85
CA ILE A 67 -64.36 84.45 7.56
C ILE A 67 -63.55 85.55 8.25
N SER A 68 -64.01 86.80 8.19
CA SER A 68 -63.31 87.91 8.85
C SER A 68 -63.29 87.69 10.37
N SER A 69 -62.13 87.95 10.98
CA SER A 69 -61.97 87.84 12.44
C SER A 69 -62.85 88.83 13.21
N ASP A 70 -63.27 89.94 12.57
CA ASP A 70 -64.08 90.98 13.21
C ASP A 70 -65.49 90.49 13.59
N TYR A 71 -65.96 89.41 12.96
CA TYR A 71 -67.30 88.84 13.14
C TYR A 71 -67.28 87.46 13.83
N VAL A 72 -66.13 87.02 14.34
CA VAL A 72 -65.97 85.70 14.97
C VAL A 72 -65.64 85.84 16.45
N GLN A 73 -66.47 85.21 17.29
CA GLN A 73 -66.17 85.00 18.71
C GLN A 73 -65.77 83.54 18.93
N ILE A 74 -64.56 83.31 19.44
CA ILE A 74 -64.13 81.96 19.85
C ILE A 74 -64.83 81.61 21.16
N VAL A 75 -65.77 80.67 21.10
CA VAL A 75 -66.60 80.25 22.25
C VAL A 75 -66.10 78.97 22.93
N ASN A 76 -65.26 78.19 22.25
CA ASN A 76 -64.63 77.00 22.80
C ASN A 76 -63.28 76.79 22.09
N GLN A 77 -62.21 76.71 22.88
CA GLN A 77 -60.92 76.22 22.42
C GLN A 77 -60.77 74.84 23.04
N GLY A 78 -60.91 73.78 22.23
CA GLY A 78 -60.65 72.43 22.71
C GLY A 78 -59.26 72.38 23.35
N THR A 79 -59.10 71.64 24.45
CA THR A 79 -57.81 71.45 25.10
C THR A 79 -56.84 70.88 24.06
N ALA A 80 -55.78 71.62 23.73
CA ALA A 80 -54.68 71.07 22.95
C ALA A 80 -54.21 69.81 23.69
N ALA A 81 -54.43 68.65 23.09
CA ALA A 81 -53.87 67.42 23.63
C ALA A 81 -52.36 67.60 23.61
N SER A 82 -51.75 67.70 24.79
CA SER A 82 -50.31 67.52 24.94
C SER A 82 -49.95 66.24 24.22
N GLN A 83 -49.14 66.33 23.16
CA GLN A 83 -48.65 65.14 22.50
C GLN A 83 -47.99 64.26 23.59
N PRO A 84 -48.34 62.96 23.69
CA PRO A 84 -47.53 62.07 24.50
C PRO A 84 -46.10 62.15 23.94
N GLN A 85 -45.15 62.44 24.82
CA GLN A 85 -43.73 62.26 24.53
C GLN A 85 -43.57 60.85 23.93
N PRO A 86 -42.90 60.66 22.78
CA PRO A 86 -42.65 59.31 22.29
C PRO A 86 -41.97 58.55 23.42
N GLU A 87 -42.57 57.44 23.82
CA GLU A 87 -41.89 56.43 24.63
C GLU A 87 -40.58 56.13 23.90
N PRO A 88 -39.41 56.20 24.56
CA PRO A 88 -38.16 55.88 23.88
C PRO A 88 -38.34 54.49 23.26
N GLU A 89 -38.04 54.36 21.97
CA GLU A 89 -38.01 53.05 21.32
C GLU A 89 -37.21 52.11 22.23
N PRO A 90 -37.68 50.88 22.51
CA PRO A 90 -36.86 49.93 23.24
C PRO A 90 -35.51 49.86 22.52
N GLN A 91 -34.43 50.19 23.23
CA GLN A 91 -33.09 49.96 22.70
C GLN A 91 -33.07 48.49 22.23
N PRO A 92 -32.55 48.19 21.02
CA PRO A 92 -32.34 46.80 20.65
C PRO A 92 -31.56 46.15 21.80
N GLU A 93 -32.09 45.05 22.34
CA GLU A 93 -31.28 44.20 23.22
C GLU A 93 -29.96 43.95 22.48
N PRO A 94 -28.80 44.10 23.14
CA PRO A 94 -27.54 43.78 22.49
C PRO A 94 -27.68 42.37 21.92
N GLU A 95 -27.43 42.21 20.62
CA GLU A 95 -27.36 40.89 20.01
C GLU A 95 -26.48 40.02 20.91
N PRO A 96 -26.91 38.79 21.26
CA PRO A 96 -26.09 37.92 22.09
C PRO A 96 -24.71 37.82 21.44
N GLU A 97 -23.68 38.17 22.21
CA GLU A 97 -22.30 38.06 21.75
C GLU A 97 -22.09 36.62 21.28
N PRO A 98 -21.60 36.39 20.04
CA PRO A 98 -21.53 35.04 19.50
C PRO A 98 -20.66 34.18 20.41
N GLU A 99 -21.19 33.04 20.87
CA GLU A 99 -20.40 32.09 21.66
C GLU A 99 -19.18 31.64 20.83
N PRO A 100 -17.96 31.62 21.40
CA PRO A 100 -16.78 31.22 20.66
C PRO A 100 -16.88 29.76 20.21
N ALA A 101 -16.58 29.49 18.93
CA ALA A 101 -16.60 28.15 18.39
C ALA A 101 -15.58 27.25 19.11
N THR A 102 -15.98 26.02 19.45
CA THR A 102 -15.16 25.04 20.17
C THR A 102 -14.78 23.88 19.26
N LEU A 103 -13.63 23.26 19.50
CA LEU A 103 -13.12 22.15 18.69
C LEU A 103 -14.02 20.91 18.84
N ASP A 104 -14.71 20.52 17.77
CA ASP A 104 -15.65 19.40 17.76
C ASP A 104 -14.93 18.07 17.41
N SER A 105 -14.19 18.05 16.30
CA SER A 105 -13.44 16.87 15.84
C SER A 105 -12.21 17.23 15.01
N VAL A 106 -11.32 16.25 14.85
CA VAL A 106 -10.17 16.31 13.93
C VAL A 106 -10.25 15.13 12.96
N SER A 107 -9.85 15.33 11.71
CA SER A 107 -9.90 14.31 10.67
C SER A 107 -8.73 14.44 9.68
N ILE A 108 -8.32 13.31 9.11
CA ILE A 108 -7.27 13.25 8.09
C ILE A 108 -7.93 13.49 6.74
N ALA A 109 -7.64 14.63 6.12
CA ALA A 109 -8.14 14.99 4.80
C ALA A 109 -7.29 14.37 3.67
N ALA A 110 -5.99 14.17 3.92
CA ALA A 110 -5.08 13.43 3.06
C ALA A 110 -4.11 12.61 3.91
N ALA A 111 -3.93 11.33 3.58
CA ALA A 111 -2.95 10.46 4.23
C ALA A 111 -1.51 10.85 3.83
N PRO A 112 -0.50 10.58 4.67
CA PRO A 112 0.90 10.79 4.28
C PRO A 112 1.30 9.88 3.12
N GLN A 113 2.37 10.27 2.44
CA GLN A 113 2.94 9.51 1.32
C GLN A 113 3.52 8.16 1.78
N LYS A 114 3.98 8.07 3.03
CA LYS A 114 4.58 6.88 3.61
C LYS A 114 3.72 6.33 4.75
N THR A 115 3.21 5.12 4.55
CA THR A 115 2.44 4.36 5.55
C THR A 115 3.06 3.01 5.90
N VAL A 116 4.13 2.62 5.20
CA VAL A 116 4.92 1.42 5.47
C VAL A 116 6.33 1.84 5.87
N TYR A 117 6.79 1.33 7.01
CA TYR A 117 8.05 1.68 7.65
C TYR A 117 8.87 0.42 7.94
N THR A 118 10.17 0.58 8.11
CA THR A 118 11.03 -0.41 8.76
C THR A 118 11.22 -0.02 10.22
N GLU A 119 11.27 -1.00 11.12
CA GLU A 119 11.55 -0.81 12.53
C GLU A 119 12.79 0.09 12.75
N GLY A 120 12.65 1.07 13.63
CA GLY A 120 13.66 2.09 13.90
C GLY A 120 13.49 3.38 13.10
N GLU A 121 12.64 3.42 12.07
CA GLU A 121 12.29 4.65 11.36
C GLU A 121 11.30 5.52 12.16
N THR A 122 11.33 6.84 11.96
CA THR A 122 10.36 7.77 12.54
C THR A 122 9.21 8.04 11.57
N PHE A 123 8.02 8.35 12.09
CA PHE A 123 6.86 8.71 11.28
C PHE A 123 7.16 9.93 10.38
N ASP A 124 6.83 9.81 9.09
CA ASP A 124 6.99 10.88 8.10
C ASP A 124 5.61 11.47 7.76
N PRO A 125 5.29 12.70 8.22
CA PRO A 125 4.01 13.35 7.95
C PRO A 125 3.92 13.93 6.53
N ALA A 126 4.94 13.80 5.68
CA ALA A 126 4.95 14.40 4.35
C ALA A 126 3.73 13.99 3.51
N GLY A 127 3.02 14.99 2.97
CA GLY A 127 1.79 14.82 2.19
C GLY A 127 0.52 14.63 3.02
N MET A 128 0.61 14.53 4.35
CA MET A 128 -0.55 14.49 5.21
C MET A 128 -1.22 15.86 5.28
N ALA A 129 -2.55 15.88 5.28
CA ALA A 129 -3.36 17.08 5.55
C ALA A 129 -4.41 16.78 6.61
N VAL A 130 -4.54 17.66 7.60
CA VAL A 130 -5.42 17.47 8.76
C VAL A 130 -6.39 18.63 8.88
N GLN A 131 -7.67 18.32 9.08
CA GLN A 131 -8.74 19.30 9.24
C GLN A 131 -9.37 19.22 10.63
N ALA A 132 -9.55 20.37 11.26
CA ALA A 132 -10.38 20.54 12.44
C ALA A 132 -11.78 20.98 12.03
N LYS A 133 -12.81 20.37 12.63
CA LYS A 133 -14.20 20.79 12.52
C LYS A 133 -14.62 21.42 13.85
N TRP A 134 -15.29 22.56 13.78
CA TRP A 134 -15.71 23.34 14.95
C TRP A 134 -17.22 23.22 15.21
N SER A 135 -17.65 23.60 16.41
CA SER A 135 -19.06 23.54 16.84
C SER A 135 -20.01 24.41 16.02
N ASP A 136 -19.50 25.46 15.35
CA ASP A 136 -20.26 26.31 14.43
C ASP A 136 -20.37 25.71 13.00
N GLY A 137 -19.79 24.52 12.78
CA GLY A 137 -19.78 23.82 11.51
C GLY A 137 -18.65 24.23 10.55
N SER A 138 -17.83 25.22 10.92
CA SER A 138 -16.66 25.61 10.12
C SER A 138 -15.58 24.53 10.15
N VAL A 139 -14.72 24.55 9.12
CA VAL A 139 -13.60 23.61 8.95
C VAL A 139 -12.32 24.41 8.69
N THR A 140 -11.23 24.03 9.36
CA THR A 140 -9.93 24.72 9.24
C THR A 140 -8.82 23.70 8.99
N ASP A 141 -7.86 24.05 8.15
CA ASP A 141 -6.61 23.30 7.98
C ASP A 141 -5.72 23.53 9.20
N VAL A 142 -5.38 22.45 9.90
CA VAL A 142 -4.55 22.45 11.12
C VAL A 142 -3.28 21.63 10.94
N THR A 143 -2.91 21.28 9.71
CA THR A 143 -1.80 20.38 9.38
C THR A 143 -0.48 20.80 10.02
N GLY A 144 -0.20 22.11 10.12
CA GLY A 144 1.02 22.64 10.72
C GLY A 144 1.03 22.69 12.26
N GLU A 145 -0.10 22.35 12.90
CA GLU A 145 -0.33 22.52 14.33
C GLU A 145 -0.59 21.20 15.06
N VAL A 146 -0.64 20.08 14.33
CA VAL A 146 -0.83 18.76 14.93
C VAL A 146 0.41 18.26 15.65
N SER A 147 0.20 17.45 16.68
CA SER A 147 1.21 16.68 17.38
C SER A 147 1.06 15.19 17.07
N TYR A 148 2.18 14.49 17.00
CA TYR A 148 2.24 13.05 16.75
C TYR A 148 3.50 12.47 17.39
N ARG A 149 3.57 11.14 17.48
CA ARG A 149 4.74 10.41 17.99
C ARG A 149 5.99 10.74 17.17
N THR A 150 7.12 11.00 17.84
CA THR A 150 8.41 11.28 17.18
C THR A 150 9.47 10.22 17.44
N GLU A 151 9.20 9.30 18.39
CA GLU A 151 10.06 8.16 18.67
C GLU A 151 10.05 7.17 17.50
N PRO A 152 11.19 6.50 17.24
CA PRO A 152 11.27 5.41 16.29
C PRO A 152 10.11 4.41 16.44
N LEU A 153 9.56 4.00 15.31
CA LEU A 153 8.49 3.04 15.21
C LEU A 153 9.05 1.63 15.45
N THR A 154 8.30 0.87 16.23
CA THR A 154 8.54 -0.54 16.54
C THR A 154 7.45 -1.40 15.89
N THR A 155 7.69 -2.70 15.73
CA THR A 155 6.78 -3.60 14.99
C THR A 155 5.39 -3.76 15.61
N ASP A 156 5.22 -3.42 16.89
CA ASP A 156 3.93 -3.38 17.59
C ASP A 156 3.10 -2.13 17.27
N VAL A 157 3.69 -1.10 16.64
CA VAL A 157 2.99 0.13 16.26
C VAL A 157 2.22 -0.08 14.96
N THR A 158 0.90 -0.23 15.07
CA THR A 158 -0.02 -0.41 13.93
C THR A 158 -0.78 0.87 13.55
N SER A 159 -0.68 1.92 14.37
CA SER A 159 -1.22 3.24 14.06
C SER A 159 -0.45 4.35 14.78
N VAL A 160 -0.45 5.53 14.16
CA VAL A 160 0.06 6.78 14.75
C VAL A 160 -1.13 7.64 15.14
N GLU A 161 -1.18 8.08 16.38
CA GLU A 161 -2.18 9.05 16.85
C GLU A 161 -1.76 10.46 16.45
N ILE A 162 -2.64 11.15 15.72
CA ILE A 162 -2.50 12.55 15.36
C ILE A 162 -3.42 13.35 16.28
N SER A 163 -2.86 14.32 17.01
CA SER A 163 -3.55 15.12 18.01
C SER A 163 -3.56 16.59 17.61
N TYR A 164 -4.68 17.26 17.81
CA TYR A 164 -4.80 18.71 17.71
C TYR A 164 -5.47 19.26 18.97
N THR A 165 -4.88 20.32 19.53
CA THR A 165 -5.37 20.98 20.75
C THR A 165 -5.69 22.43 20.44
N SER A 166 -6.91 22.86 20.77
CA SER A 166 -7.31 24.26 20.74
C SER A 166 -7.89 24.66 22.09
N GLY A 167 -7.21 25.56 22.80
CA GLY A 167 -7.50 25.88 24.20
C GLY A 167 -7.26 24.67 25.10
N ASP A 168 -8.26 24.30 25.91
CA ASP A 168 -8.20 23.12 26.80
C ASP A 168 -8.79 21.85 26.16
N VAL A 169 -9.18 21.88 24.89
CA VAL A 169 -9.80 20.76 24.18
C VAL A 169 -8.82 20.11 23.23
N THR A 170 -8.58 18.81 23.41
CA THR A 170 -7.77 17.98 22.53
C THR A 170 -8.65 16.97 21.80
N LYS A 171 -8.45 16.83 20.49
CA LYS A 171 -9.06 15.78 19.67
C LYS A 171 -7.98 15.00 18.96
N THR A 172 -8.21 13.72 18.76
CA THR A 172 -7.26 12.83 18.10
C THR A 172 -7.91 12.05 16.96
N VAL A 173 -7.08 11.62 16.01
CA VAL A 173 -7.44 10.72 14.92
C VAL A 173 -6.30 9.72 14.73
N SER A 174 -6.64 8.45 14.55
CA SER A 174 -5.65 7.38 14.34
C SER A 174 -5.39 7.17 12.85
N LEU A 175 -4.12 7.17 12.46
CA LEU A 175 -3.65 6.82 11.13
C LEU A 175 -3.03 5.42 11.16
N SER A 176 -3.56 4.46 10.42
CA SER A 176 -2.96 3.13 10.31
C SER A 176 -1.62 3.16 9.57
N VAL A 177 -0.63 2.44 10.12
CA VAL A 177 0.69 2.24 9.52
C VAL A 177 1.11 0.77 9.62
N GLN A 178 2.03 0.35 8.77
CA GLN A 178 2.67 -0.97 8.84
C GLN A 178 4.16 -0.78 9.15
N VAL A 179 4.69 -1.52 10.13
CA VAL A 179 6.11 -1.49 10.49
C VAL A 179 6.70 -2.88 10.28
N ASN A 180 7.51 -3.03 9.24
CA ASN A 180 8.23 -4.26 8.94
C ASN A 180 9.45 -4.39 9.87
N PRO A 181 9.77 -5.61 10.36
CA PRO A 181 10.93 -5.82 11.20
C PRO A 181 12.21 -5.42 10.48
N LYS A 182 13.19 -4.91 11.23
CA LYS A 182 14.51 -4.63 10.67
C LYS A 182 15.28 -5.94 10.49
N VAL A 183 15.73 -6.19 9.27
CA VAL A 183 16.60 -7.33 8.96
C VAL A 183 18.00 -7.05 9.52
N THR A 184 18.53 -7.98 10.29
CA THR A 184 19.92 -7.97 10.74
C THR A 184 20.53 -9.35 10.56
N VAL A 185 21.84 -9.41 10.33
CA VAL A 185 22.61 -10.66 10.32
C VAL A 185 23.57 -10.61 11.52
N THR A 186 23.56 -11.65 12.33
CA THR A 186 24.39 -11.77 13.54
C THR A 186 25.44 -12.87 13.46
N GLY A 187 25.32 -13.78 12.49
CA GLY A 187 26.31 -14.83 12.25
C GLY A 187 25.88 -15.81 11.16
N VAL A 188 26.79 -16.70 10.81
CA VAL A 188 26.55 -17.80 9.87
C VAL A 188 27.10 -19.08 10.48
N LEU A 189 26.28 -20.13 10.51
CA LEU A 189 26.64 -21.44 11.04
C LEU A 189 26.62 -22.47 9.91
N LEU A 190 27.53 -23.43 9.97
CA LEU A 190 27.61 -24.55 9.05
C LEU A 190 27.36 -25.87 9.79
N ASN A 191 26.66 -26.79 9.13
CA ASN A 191 26.47 -28.16 9.59
C ASN A 191 26.87 -29.16 8.50
N PRO A 192 27.77 -30.10 8.78
CA PRO A 192 28.55 -30.21 10.01
C PRO A 192 29.54 -29.05 10.18
N SER A 193 29.86 -28.69 11.42
CA SER A 193 30.91 -27.71 11.74
C SER A 193 32.31 -28.33 11.63
N GLU A 194 32.41 -29.64 11.77
CA GLU A 194 33.62 -30.43 11.56
C GLU A 194 33.26 -31.80 10.99
N ILE A 195 34.06 -32.30 10.05
CA ILE A 195 33.87 -33.62 9.45
C ILE A 195 35.20 -34.20 8.98
N GLU A 196 35.32 -35.52 9.01
CA GLU A 196 36.40 -36.25 8.34
C GLU A 196 35.90 -36.79 7.00
N LEU A 197 36.66 -36.55 5.93
CA LEU A 197 36.38 -37.02 4.57
C LEU A 197 37.62 -37.66 3.97
N TYR A 198 37.42 -38.52 2.98
CA TYR A 198 38.48 -39.16 2.20
C TYR A 198 38.55 -38.55 0.79
N PRO A 199 39.71 -38.63 0.11
CA PRO A 199 39.82 -38.28 -1.30
C PRO A 199 38.74 -38.99 -2.15
N GLY A 200 38.00 -38.22 -2.95
CA GLY A 200 36.85 -38.70 -3.74
C GLY A 200 35.50 -38.52 -3.06
N ASP A 201 35.44 -38.22 -1.77
CA ASP A 201 34.18 -38.01 -1.05
C ASP A 201 33.47 -36.73 -1.48
N VAL A 202 32.15 -36.74 -1.29
CA VAL A 202 31.27 -35.61 -1.52
C VAL A 202 30.48 -35.32 -0.25
N LYS A 203 30.36 -34.05 0.11
CA LYS A 203 29.52 -33.60 1.22
C LYS A 203 28.80 -32.29 0.90
N THR A 204 27.48 -32.29 1.02
CA THR A 204 26.68 -31.05 1.09
C THR A 204 26.66 -30.53 2.52
N PHE A 205 27.00 -29.25 2.69
CA PHE A 205 26.93 -28.55 3.97
C PHE A 205 25.59 -27.81 4.10
N GLY A 206 24.95 -27.97 5.26
CA GLY A 206 23.84 -27.13 5.66
C GLY A 206 24.34 -25.77 6.14
N VAL A 207 23.64 -24.70 5.76
CA VAL A 207 23.93 -23.33 6.21
C VAL A 207 22.77 -22.75 7.01
N SER A 208 23.09 -21.95 8.03
CA SER A 208 22.11 -21.19 8.79
C SER A 208 22.62 -19.77 9.01
N VAL A 209 21.98 -18.79 8.36
CA VAL A 209 22.25 -17.36 8.53
C VAL A 209 21.39 -16.84 9.68
N GLN A 210 22.03 -16.48 10.78
CA GLN A 210 21.42 -16.06 12.03
C GLN A 210 21.11 -14.56 12.02
N GLY A 211 20.02 -14.15 12.67
CA GLY A 211 19.70 -12.73 12.82
C GLY A 211 18.22 -12.44 13.08
N THR A 212 17.83 -11.17 12.98
CA THR A 212 16.44 -10.70 13.19
C THR A 212 15.76 -10.34 11.87
N GLY A 213 14.43 -10.32 11.87
CA GLY A 213 13.65 -9.92 10.68
C GLY A 213 13.70 -10.93 9.53
N ASN A 214 14.01 -12.20 9.81
CA ASN A 214 14.12 -13.29 8.84
C ASN A 214 15.14 -12.96 7.72
N PRO A 215 16.45 -12.90 8.04
CA PRO A 215 17.48 -12.62 7.04
C PRO A 215 17.47 -13.65 5.91
N SER A 216 17.91 -13.22 4.72
CA SER A 216 18.11 -14.12 3.58
C SER A 216 19.16 -15.18 3.94
N GLN A 217 18.92 -16.43 3.53
CA GLN A 217 19.87 -17.53 3.74
C GLN A 217 20.88 -17.67 2.59
N ALA A 218 20.90 -16.71 1.65
CA ALA A 218 21.85 -16.70 0.54
C ALA A 218 23.28 -16.46 1.05
N VAL A 219 24.21 -17.30 0.60
CA VAL A 219 25.63 -17.22 0.95
C VAL A 219 26.51 -17.40 -0.30
N THR A 220 27.74 -16.92 -0.23
CA THR A 220 28.81 -17.28 -1.18
C THR A 220 29.73 -18.30 -0.53
N TRP A 221 29.94 -19.42 -1.23
CA TRP A 221 30.78 -20.53 -0.76
C TRP A 221 32.23 -20.39 -1.22
N SER A 222 33.16 -20.87 -0.41
CA SER A 222 34.57 -21.07 -0.78
C SER A 222 35.21 -22.19 0.03
N VAL A 223 36.24 -22.82 -0.52
CA VAL A 223 37.08 -23.80 0.17
C VAL A 223 38.53 -23.33 0.13
N GLU A 224 39.20 -23.37 1.28
CA GLU A 224 40.60 -22.99 1.46
C GLU A 224 41.41 -24.19 1.98
N GLY A 225 42.72 -24.17 1.73
CA GLY A 225 43.66 -25.22 2.18
C GLY A 225 43.83 -26.39 1.20
N ALA A 226 43.00 -26.47 0.16
CA ALA A 226 43.10 -27.51 -0.87
C ALA A 226 44.47 -27.52 -1.56
N SER A 227 45.05 -28.71 -1.70
CA SER A 227 46.23 -28.94 -2.55
C SER A 227 45.84 -29.46 -3.93
N SER A 228 44.64 -30.05 -4.08
CA SER A 228 44.08 -30.42 -5.37
C SER A 228 43.22 -29.30 -5.98
N SER A 229 43.34 -29.11 -7.28
CA SER A 229 42.44 -28.24 -8.05
C SER A 229 41.05 -28.85 -8.32
N GLN A 230 40.90 -30.16 -8.06
CA GLN A 230 39.62 -30.87 -8.16
C GLN A 230 38.83 -30.80 -6.85
N THR A 231 39.47 -30.38 -5.75
CA THR A 231 38.78 -30.07 -4.50
C THR A 231 38.07 -28.74 -4.65
N VAL A 232 36.74 -28.80 -4.81
CA VAL A 232 35.90 -27.62 -5.09
C VAL A 232 34.63 -27.67 -4.26
N ILE A 233 34.08 -26.50 -3.95
CA ILE A 233 32.73 -26.35 -3.40
C ILE A 233 31.89 -25.53 -4.37
N ASP A 234 30.68 -26.02 -4.67
CA ASP A 234 29.76 -25.33 -5.57
C ASP A 234 28.90 -24.28 -4.86
N GLU A 235 28.05 -23.58 -5.63
CA GLU A 235 27.12 -22.57 -5.13
C GLU A 235 26.04 -23.11 -4.17
N ASN A 236 25.84 -24.43 -4.15
CA ASN A 236 24.85 -25.11 -3.31
C ASN A 236 25.47 -25.66 -2.01
N GLY A 237 26.77 -25.43 -1.80
CA GLY A 237 27.49 -25.90 -0.62
C GLY A 237 27.91 -27.37 -0.70
N ARG A 238 27.95 -27.94 -1.91
CA ARG A 238 28.43 -29.31 -2.14
C ARG A 238 29.93 -29.30 -2.38
N LEU A 239 30.67 -29.73 -1.36
CA LEU A 239 32.10 -29.99 -1.42
C LEU A 239 32.34 -31.32 -2.15
N THR A 240 33.23 -31.30 -3.13
CA THR A 240 33.83 -32.50 -3.74
C THR A 240 35.31 -32.49 -3.38
N VAL A 241 35.79 -33.52 -2.67
CA VAL A 241 37.21 -33.67 -2.36
C VAL A 241 37.88 -34.37 -3.55
N GLY A 242 38.92 -33.75 -4.13
CA GLY A 242 39.64 -34.35 -5.26
C GLY A 242 40.23 -35.71 -4.88
N GLU A 243 40.18 -36.68 -5.80
CA GLU A 243 40.80 -38.00 -5.60
C GLU A 243 42.32 -37.91 -5.33
N ASP A 244 42.95 -36.82 -5.77
CA ASP A 244 44.36 -36.49 -5.59
C ASP A 244 44.63 -35.50 -4.44
N GLU A 245 43.63 -35.23 -3.58
CA GLU A 245 43.80 -34.32 -2.44
C GLU A 245 44.74 -34.90 -1.38
N THR A 246 45.71 -34.08 -0.96
CA THR A 246 46.76 -34.46 -0.01
C THR A 246 46.87 -33.52 1.19
N ALA A 247 46.15 -32.39 1.18
CA ALA A 247 46.06 -31.51 2.33
C ALA A 247 45.37 -32.25 3.49
N GLY A 248 45.99 -32.32 4.67
CA GLY A 248 45.36 -32.96 5.84
C GLY A 248 44.17 -32.17 6.41
N GLN A 249 44.01 -30.91 6.02
CA GLN A 249 42.92 -30.05 6.49
C GLN A 249 42.46 -29.09 5.39
N LEU A 250 41.14 -28.95 5.24
CA LEU A 250 40.48 -27.92 4.46
C LEU A 250 39.61 -27.05 5.37
N THR A 251 39.31 -25.84 4.91
CA THR A 251 38.33 -24.96 5.56
C THR A 251 37.27 -24.57 4.56
N VAL A 252 36.03 -24.99 4.81
CA VAL A 252 34.87 -24.52 4.05
C VAL A 252 34.36 -23.23 4.69
N LYS A 253 34.05 -22.22 3.87
CA LYS A 253 33.49 -20.94 4.31
C LYS A 253 32.19 -20.63 3.58
N ALA A 254 31.23 -20.09 4.33
CA ALA A 254 30.01 -19.50 3.80
C ALA A 254 29.92 -18.03 4.27
N GLN A 255 29.95 -17.10 3.33
CA GLN A 255 29.80 -15.67 3.59
C GLN A 255 28.37 -15.23 3.32
N ALA A 256 27.71 -14.56 4.27
CA ALA A 256 26.35 -14.07 4.08
C ALA A 256 26.29 -13.02 2.97
N ALA A 257 25.37 -13.20 2.01
CA ALA A 257 25.19 -12.25 0.91
C ALA A 257 24.68 -10.89 1.40
N ALA A 258 23.86 -10.88 2.44
CA ALA A 258 23.30 -9.66 3.04
C ALA A 258 24.30 -8.89 3.93
N ASP A 259 25.33 -9.56 4.44
CA ASP A 259 26.40 -8.94 5.25
C ASP A 259 27.70 -9.72 5.08
N ALA A 260 28.57 -9.23 4.19
CA ALA A 260 29.85 -9.87 3.89
C ALA A 260 30.81 -9.94 5.09
N ALA A 261 30.56 -9.21 6.18
CA ALA A 261 31.34 -9.33 7.41
C ALA A 261 31.03 -10.64 8.17
N GLN A 262 29.89 -11.27 7.91
CA GLN A 262 29.44 -12.49 8.58
C GLN A 262 29.85 -13.71 7.76
N VAL A 263 30.80 -14.48 8.31
CA VAL A 263 31.36 -15.67 7.65
C VAL A 263 31.31 -16.85 8.61
N GLY A 264 30.64 -17.92 8.18
CA GLY A 264 30.63 -19.21 8.85
C GLY A 264 31.75 -20.10 8.32
N GLN A 265 32.27 -21.00 9.15
CA GLN A 265 33.36 -21.89 8.80
C GLN A 265 33.08 -23.32 9.25
N ALA A 266 33.57 -24.29 8.48
CA ALA A 266 33.61 -25.69 8.85
C ALA A 266 35.00 -26.26 8.60
N ALA A 267 35.48 -27.07 9.55
CA ALA A 267 36.76 -27.76 9.43
C ALA A 267 36.55 -29.11 8.74
N VAL A 268 37.37 -29.41 7.75
CA VAL A 268 37.36 -30.73 7.09
C VAL A 268 38.73 -31.36 7.30
N THR A 269 38.76 -32.48 8.01
CA THR A 269 39.95 -33.33 8.10
C THR A 269 39.94 -34.25 6.88
N VAL A 270 41.04 -34.28 6.12
CA VAL A 270 41.16 -35.21 4.99
C VAL A 270 41.99 -36.40 5.42
N ALA A 271 41.32 -37.51 5.69
CA ALA A 271 41.96 -38.78 5.99
C ALA A 271 42.45 -39.41 4.68
N GLN A 272 43.74 -39.75 4.62
CA GLN A 272 44.28 -40.47 3.47
C GLN A 272 43.89 -41.94 3.60
N ASN A 273 43.36 -42.51 2.52
CA ASN A 273 43.23 -43.96 2.43
C ASN A 273 44.61 -44.56 2.62
N GLU A 274 44.81 -45.38 3.66
CA GLU A 274 46.08 -46.08 3.83
C GLU A 274 46.31 -46.90 2.55
N SER A 275 47.26 -46.43 1.74
CA SER A 275 47.75 -47.15 0.57
C SER A 275 48.31 -48.46 1.09
N GLY A 276 47.54 -49.54 1.00
CA GLY A 276 47.99 -50.87 1.37
C GLY A 276 49.23 -51.22 0.57
N GLU A 277 50.41 -51.00 1.14
CA GLU A 277 51.62 -51.66 0.67
C GLU A 277 51.50 -53.15 1.04
N PRO A 278 51.65 -54.07 0.08
CA PRO A 278 51.80 -55.48 0.40
C PRO A 278 53.21 -55.68 0.97
N GLY A 279 53.35 -55.71 2.30
CA GLY A 279 54.65 -55.79 2.96
C GLY A 279 54.68 -56.53 4.30
N ALA A 280 55.18 -57.77 4.24
CA ALA A 280 55.74 -58.59 5.33
C ALA A 280 54.77 -59.23 6.35
N VAL A 281 54.37 -60.48 6.02
CA VAL A 281 54.10 -61.50 7.04
C VAL A 281 55.37 -61.74 7.89
N THR A 282 55.39 -61.18 9.10
CA THR A 282 56.20 -61.73 10.20
C THR A 282 55.29 -62.60 11.04
N ASP A 283 55.40 -63.92 10.85
CA ASP A 283 54.92 -64.92 11.78
C ASP A 283 55.62 -64.72 13.13
N GLU A 284 54.89 -64.20 14.13
CA GLU A 284 55.23 -64.35 15.54
C GLU A 284 54.00 -64.95 16.26
N PRO A 285 54.15 -66.05 17.02
CA PRO A 285 53.01 -66.83 17.47
C PRO A 285 52.26 -66.15 18.61
N ALA A 286 50.93 -66.15 18.51
CA ALA A 286 50.01 -65.63 19.51
C ALA A 286 50.20 -66.30 20.89
N GLU A 287 50.49 -65.49 21.91
CA GLU A 287 50.28 -65.86 23.30
C GLU A 287 48.87 -65.41 23.72
N GLY A 288 48.12 -66.34 24.31
CA GLY A 288 46.69 -66.24 24.53
C GLY A 288 46.27 -65.07 25.41
N GLY A 289 45.44 -64.20 24.84
CA GLY A 289 44.41 -63.45 25.55
C GLY A 289 43.06 -63.90 25.03
N GLU A 290 42.18 -64.39 25.90
CA GLU A 290 40.77 -64.60 25.56
C GLU A 290 40.19 -63.27 25.04
N PRO A 291 39.49 -63.24 23.90
CA PRO A 291 38.73 -62.07 23.53
C PRO A 291 37.57 -61.97 24.51
N THR A 292 37.61 -60.97 25.40
CA THR A 292 36.39 -60.44 25.99
C THR A 292 35.54 -59.91 24.84
N ALA A 293 34.55 -60.70 24.44
CA ALA A 293 33.47 -60.25 23.59
C ALA A 293 32.88 -58.99 24.23
N LEU A 294 33.09 -57.84 23.58
CA LEU A 294 32.22 -56.70 23.77
C LEU A 294 30.89 -57.13 23.17
N GLU A 295 29.97 -57.60 24.00
CA GLU A 295 28.56 -57.73 23.63
C GLU A 295 28.00 -56.31 23.43
N GLY A 296 28.30 -55.75 22.26
CA GLY A 296 27.45 -54.74 21.66
C GLY A 296 26.21 -55.46 21.16
N THR A 297 25.07 -55.20 21.79
CA THR A 297 23.78 -55.50 21.20
C THR A 297 23.59 -54.57 20.00
N ASP A 298 24.22 -54.89 18.89
CA ASP A 298 23.90 -54.29 17.60
C ASP A 298 22.45 -54.70 17.32
N GLY A 299 21.51 -53.77 17.53
CA GLY A 299 20.16 -53.94 17.00
C GLY A 299 20.27 -54.31 15.53
N GLU A 300 19.55 -55.34 15.09
CA GLU A 300 19.66 -55.83 13.71
C GLU A 300 19.15 -54.74 12.75
N TYR A 301 20.09 -54.03 12.11
CA TYR A 301 19.80 -53.08 11.04
C TYR A 301 19.68 -53.82 9.71
N THR A 302 18.62 -53.54 8.96
CA THR A 302 18.41 -54.12 7.62
C THR A 302 18.29 -53.01 6.60
N SER A 303 18.90 -53.21 5.43
CA SER A 303 18.72 -52.29 4.31
C SER A 303 17.31 -52.49 3.75
N THR A 304 16.41 -51.55 4.00
CA THR A 304 14.99 -51.68 3.67
C THR A 304 14.50 -50.42 2.97
N ASP A 305 13.67 -50.60 1.93
CA ASP A 305 12.89 -49.52 1.32
C ASP A 305 11.64 -49.27 2.16
N LEU A 306 11.54 -48.09 2.79
CA LEU A 306 10.29 -47.63 3.42
C LEU A 306 9.58 -46.68 2.43
N LYS A 307 8.28 -46.85 2.23
CA LYS A 307 7.52 -46.11 1.20
C LYS A 307 6.20 -45.61 1.74
N ASP A 308 5.87 -44.36 1.38
CA ASP A 308 4.51 -43.83 1.41
C ASP A 308 4.03 -43.69 -0.04
N GLU A 309 3.25 -44.66 -0.51
CA GLU A 309 2.73 -44.68 -1.88
C GLU A 309 1.73 -43.55 -2.15
N THR A 310 1.09 -43.01 -1.12
CA THR A 310 0.09 -41.94 -1.28
C THR A 310 0.78 -40.59 -1.50
N ALA A 311 1.83 -40.33 -0.74
CA ALA A 311 2.65 -39.13 -0.92
C ALA A 311 3.65 -39.25 -2.08
N GLY A 312 3.91 -40.48 -2.56
CA GLY A 312 4.90 -40.75 -3.61
C GLY A 312 6.34 -40.60 -3.12
N VAL A 313 6.60 -40.90 -1.84
CA VAL A 313 7.91 -40.71 -1.21
C VAL A 313 8.44 -42.06 -0.72
N SER A 314 9.73 -42.31 -0.95
CA SER A 314 10.41 -43.49 -0.42
C SER A 314 11.77 -43.15 0.15
N VAL A 315 12.18 -43.87 1.20
CA VAL A 315 13.51 -43.79 1.77
C VAL A 315 14.18 -45.16 1.74
N ASN A 316 15.46 -45.18 1.38
CA ASN A 316 16.32 -46.37 1.43
C ASN A 316 17.51 -46.07 2.35
N GLY A 317 17.81 -47.02 3.23
CA GLY A 317 18.89 -46.89 4.20
C GLY A 317 18.98 -48.11 5.11
N ALA A 318 19.98 -48.10 5.99
CA ALA A 318 20.13 -49.13 7.03
C ALA A 318 19.32 -48.73 8.27
N PHE A 319 18.12 -49.29 8.40
CA PHE A 319 17.17 -48.96 9.46
C PHE A 319 16.98 -50.10 10.45
N SER A 320 16.56 -49.77 11.67
CA SER A 320 16.10 -50.78 12.64
C SER A 320 14.91 -51.57 12.07
N ALA A 321 14.76 -52.83 12.50
CA ALA A 321 13.71 -53.71 11.98
C ALA A 321 12.27 -53.19 12.23
N ASP A 322 12.08 -52.34 13.23
CA ASP A 322 10.81 -51.70 13.59
C ASP A 322 10.61 -50.32 12.93
N ALA A 323 11.54 -49.90 12.05
CA ALA A 323 11.51 -48.57 11.49
C ALA A 323 10.28 -48.32 10.60
N ALA A 324 9.63 -47.18 10.79
CA ALA A 324 8.46 -46.76 10.02
C ALA A 324 8.59 -45.31 9.56
N LEU A 325 8.46 -45.10 8.25
CA LEU A 325 8.42 -43.77 7.65
C LEU A 325 7.03 -43.15 7.83
N THR A 326 6.99 -41.90 8.29
CA THR A 326 5.80 -41.05 8.25
C THR A 326 6.07 -39.85 7.37
N VAL A 327 5.20 -39.63 6.37
CA VAL A 327 5.27 -38.52 5.43
C VAL A 327 4.05 -37.63 5.61
N THR A 328 4.27 -36.35 5.91
CA THR A 328 3.20 -35.36 6.08
C THR A 328 3.37 -34.26 5.05
N SER A 329 2.37 -34.03 4.19
CA SER A 329 2.36 -32.87 3.29
C SER A 329 2.10 -31.59 4.08
N VAL A 330 2.89 -30.55 3.85
CA VAL A 330 2.68 -29.23 4.47
C VAL A 330 1.78 -28.38 3.57
N GLY A 331 0.64 -27.93 4.09
CA GLY A 331 -0.37 -27.19 3.32
C GLY A 331 0.06 -25.75 3.02
N ALA A 332 -0.24 -25.26 1.81
CA ALA A 332 0.18 -23.94 1.32
C ALA A 332 -0.35 -22.75 2.15
N GLU A 333 -1.45 -22.96 2.85
CA GLU A 333 -2.10 -22.01 3.75
C GLU A 333 -1.45 -21.89 5.14
N THR A 334 -0.47 -22.73 5.45
CA THR A 334 0.20 -22.75 6.75
C THR A 334 1.38 -21.77 6.81
N GLU A 335 1.64 -21.20 7.99
CA GLU A 335 2.85 -20.37 8.22
C GLU A 335 4.14 -21.16 8.03
N GLU A 336 4.09 -22.46 8.33
CA GLU A 336 5.19 -23.40 8.12
C GLU A 336 5.56 -23.51 6.64
N TYR A 337 4.58 -23.71 5.76
CA TYR A 337 4.81 -23.73 4.32
C TYR A 337 5.47 -22.45 3.84
N GLN A 338 4.93 -21.28 4.22
CA GLN A 338 5.46 -19.97 3.82
C GLN A 338 6.91 -19.77 4.28
N THR A 339 7.26 -20.33 5.46
CA THR A 339 8.63 -20.31 5.97
C THR A 339 9.55 -21.21 5.15
N LEU A 340 9.13 -22.45 4.88
CA LEU A 340 9.93 -23.44 4.15
C LEU A 340 10.13 -23.07 2.67
N VAL A 341 9.14 -22.49 2.00
CA VAL A 341 9.26 -22.16 0.57
C VAL A 341 9.96 -20.83 0.29
N LYS A 342 10.25 -20.03 1.33
CA LYS A 342 10.86 -18.70 1.18
C LYS A 342 12.13 -18.73 0.33
N GLU A 343 12.98 -19.74 0.54
CA GLU A 343 14.24 -19.88 -0.19
C GLU A 343 14.08 -20.46 -1.61
N ALA A 344 12.85 -20.82 -1.98
CA ALA A 344 12.42 -21.20 -3.33
C ALA A 344 11.36 -20.23 -3.89
N GLU A 345 11.25 -19.01 -3.35
CA GLU A 345 10.26 -18.03 -3.81
C GLU A 345 10.45 -17.72 -5.30
N GLY A 346 9.34 -17.62 -6.03
CA GLY A 346 9.33 -17.45 -7.49
C GLY A 346 9.54 -18.73 -8.30
N LYS A 347 9.82 -19.88 -7.66
CA LYS A 347 9.90 -21.19 -8.32
C LYS A 347 8.58 -21.94 -8.24
N THR A 348 8.34 -22.85 -9.18
CA THR A 348 7.19 -23.77 -9.11
C THR A 348 7.45 -24.82 -8.04
N ILE A 349 6.71 -24.78 -6.94
CA ILE A 349 6.78 -25.79 -5.87
C ILE A 349 6.06 -27.05 -6.32
N LEU A 350 6.77 -28.17 -6.31
CA LEU A 350 6.28 -29.50 -6.69
C LEU A 350 5.81 -30.31 -5.48
N GLY A 351 6.36 -30.03 -4.30
CA GLY A 351 5.92 -30.63 -3.05
C GLY A 351 6.64 -30.06 -1.83
N VAL A 352 5.97 -30.10 -0.69
CA VAL A 352 6.55 -29.77 0.62
C VAL A 352 6.15 -30.85 1.60
N TYR A 353 7.14 -31.53 2.17
CA TYR A 353 6.94 -32.73 2.97
C TYR A 353 7.73 -32.65 4.26
N GLU A 354 7.10 -32.98 5.37
CA GLU A 354 7.77 -33.35 6.62
C GLU A 354 7.94 -34.87 6.64
N LEU A 355 9.20 -35.33 6.71
CA LEU A 355 9.55 -36.74 6.79
C LEU A 355 10.06 -37.05 8.20
N THR A 356 9.45 -38.04 8.85
CA THR A 356 9.89 -38.53 10.16
C THR A 356 10.06 -40.04 10.14
N LEU A 357 10.98 -40.54 10.97
CA LEU A 357 11.23 -41.97 11.16
C LEU A 357 10.87 -42.32 12.61
N ASP A 358 9.95 -43.26 12.80
CA ASP A 358 9.89 -44.03 14.04
C ASP A 358 10.91 -45.16 13.93
N GLY A 359 11.78 -45.36 14.92
CA GLY A 359 12.94 -46.26 14.84
C GLY A 359 14.30 -45.55 14.73
N THR A 360 15.36 -46.29 14.38
CA THR A 360 16.73 -45.74 14.28
C THR A 360 17.39 -46.00 12.92
N VAL A 361 18.25 -45.07 12.52
CA VAL A 361 19.17 -45.23 11.38
C VAL A 361 20.51 -45.71 11.94
N LYS A 362 21.16 -46.64 11.26
CA LYS A 362 22.52 -47.07 11.61
C LYS A 362 23.44 -45.85 11.58
N GLU A 363 24.29 -45.72 12.60
CA GLU A 363 25.25 -44.62 12.71
C GLU A 363 26.10 -44.51 11.43
N GLU A 364 26.38 -43.27 11.01
CA GLU A 364 27.13 -42.93 9.79
C GLU A 364 26.55 -43.42 8.46
N SER A 365 25.36 -44.03 8.45
CA SER A 365 24.70 -44.49 7.23
C SER A 365 23.90 -43.34 6.58
N LYS A 366 24.06 -43.18 5.26
CA LYS A 366 23.29 -42.23 4.46
C LYS A 366 21.86 -42.73 4.23
N ILE A 367 20.94 -41.80 4.06
CA ILE A 367 19.55 -42.07 3.68
C ILE A 367 19.34 -41.55 2.26
N GLN A 368 18.95 -42.44 1.35
CA GLN A 368 18.48 -42.05 0.03
C GLN A 368 17.00 -41.73 0.10
N VAL A 369 16.64 -40.49 -0.15
CA VAL A 369 15.25 -40.02 -0.20
C VAL A 369 14.86 -39.82 -1.66
N THR A 370 13.79 -40.47 -2.08
CA THR A 370 13.26 -40.40 -3.45
C THR A 370 11.85 -39.84 -3.43
N PHE A 371 11.62 -38.80 -4.24
CA PHE A 371 10.32 -38.20 -4.46
C PHE A 371 9.84 -38.56 -5.87
N THR A 372 8.61 -39.03 -5.97
CA THR A 372 7.94 -39.26 -7.26
C THR A 372 7.48 -37.92 -7.82
N LEU A 373 7.72 -37.71 -9.10
CA LEU A 373 7.36 -36.51 -9.85
C LEU A 373 6.52 -36.91 -11.06
N ASP A 374 5.71 -35.99 -11.57
CA ASP A 374 5.04 -36.20 -12.86
C ASP A 374 6.07 -36.38 -13.98
N GLU A 375 5.77 -37.29 -14.93
CA GLU A 375 6.67 -37.61 -16.06
C GLU A 375 7.09 -36.38 -16.88
N GLN A 376 6.28 -35.31 -16.90
CA GLN A 376 6.58 -34.04 -17.57
C GLN A 376 7.83 -33.32 -17.03
N TYR A 377 8.27 -33.68 -15.82
CA TYR A 377 9.45 -33.10 -15.21
C TYR A 377 10.73 -33.88 -15.53
N ASN A 378 10.66 -35.05 -16.18
CA ASN A 378 11.85 -35.82 -16.54
C ASN A 378 12.84 -35.00 -17.39
N GLY A 379 14.11 -35.05 -16.99
CA GLY A 379 15.19 -34.28 -17.58
C GLY A 379 15.26 -32.81 -17.14
N LYS A 380 14.28 -32.31 -16.39
CA LYS A 380 14.30 -30.94 -15.85
C LYS A 380 15.14 -30.87 -14.58
N SER A 381 15.75 -29.70 -14.35
CA SER A 381 16.48 -29.39 -13.12
C SER A 381 15.51 -29.14 -11.97
N ILE A 382 15.74 -29.81 -10.85
CA ILE A 382 14.94 -29.77 -9.63
C ILE A 382 15.82 -29.26 -8.49
N LEU A 383 15.31 -28.26 -7.77
CA LEU A 383 15.85 -27.79 -6.50
C LEU A 383 15.18 -28.56 -5.37
N ILE A 384 15.97 -29.17 -4.50
CA ILE A 384 15.52 -29.76 -3.25
C ILE A 384 16.18 -28.97 -2.11
N LEU A 385 15.35 -28.39 -1.24
CA LEU A 385 15.79 -27.79 0.01
C LEU A 385 15.47 -28.76 1.14
N HIS A 386 16.48 -29.14 1.91
CA HIS A 386 16.34 -29.99 3.09
C HIS A 386 16.65 -29.15 4.33
N TYR A 387 15.83 -29.29 5.38
CA TYR A 387 15.85 -28.42 6.57
C TYR A 387 16.30 -29.14 7.86
N PRO A 388 17.50 -29.75 7.90
CA PRO A 388 17.92 -30.51 9.06
C PRO A 388 18.07 -29.61 10.29
N ARG A 389 17.75 -30.15 11.46
CA ARG A 389 17.83 -29.45 12.73
C ARG A 389 18.89 -30.07 13.64
N LYS A 390 19.76 -29.24 14.19
CA LYS A 390 20.79 -29.64 15.17
C LYS A 390 20.95 -28.53 16.22
N ASP A 391 20.96 -28.89 17.49
CA ASP A 391 21.13 -27.97 18.62
C ASP A 391 20.16 -26.77 18.56
N ASP A 392 18.88 -27.03 18.27
CA ASP A 392 17.82 -26.04 18.07
C ASP A 392 18.00 -25.06 16.90
N VAL A 393 19.03 -25.25 16.07
CA VAL A 393 19.27 -24.48 14.84
C VAL A 393 18.76 -25.28 13.64
N SER A 394 17.95 -24.65 12.79
CA SER A 394 17.59 -25.16 11.47
C SER A 394 18.63 -24.70 10.45
N TYR A 395 19.11 -25.64 9.65
CA TYR A 395 20.03 -25.42 8.54
C TYR A 395 19.31 -25.67 7.23
N ILE A 396 19.85 -25.15 6.13
CA ILE A 396 19.38 -25.42 4.78
C ILE A 396 20.49 -26.12 4.02
N GLU A 397 20.22 -27.34 3.59
CA GLU A 397 21.01 -28.04 2.59
C GLU A 397 20.31 -27.88 1.23
N ARG A 398 21.07 -27.49 0.20
CA ARG A 398 20.54 -27.26 -1.14
C ARG A 398 21.07 -28.34 -2.08
N TYR A 399 20.17 -28.97 -2.81
CA TYR A 399 20.51 -29.97 -3.82
C TYR A 399 19.87 -29.57 -5.14
N VAL A 400 20.68 -29.52 -6.20
CA VAL A 400 20.21 -29.30 -7.57
C VAL A 400 20.55 -30.54 -8.37
N THR A 401 19.54 -31.22 -8.88
CA THR A 401 19.69 -32.46 -9.66
C THR A 401 18.59 -32.55 -10.71
N ASN A 402 18.72 -33.47 -11.67
CA ASN A 402 17.73 -33.64 -12.73
C ASN A 402 16.78 -34.79 -12.38
N ALA A 403 15.48 -34.59 -12.63
CA ALA A 403 14.50 -35.67 -12.49
C ALA A 403 14.76 -36.75 -13.55
N GLN A 404 14.67 -38.02 -13.14
CA GLN A 404 14.87 -39.18 -14.00
C GLN A 404 13.80 -40.23 -13.69
N ASP A 405 13.24 -40.83 -14.74
CA ASP A 405 12.26 -41.92 -14.64
C ASP A 405 11.06 -41.64 -13.71
N GLY A 406 10.58 -40.39 -13.71
CA GLY A 406 9.46 -39.93 -12.89
C GLY A 406 9.83 -39.73 -11.42
N THR A 407 11.11 -39.59 -11.10
CA THR A 407 11.59 -39.46 -9.72
C THR A 407 12.74 -38.46 -9.60
N VAL A 408 13.00 -38.02 -8.38
CA VAL A 408 14.23 -37.33 -8.00
C VAL A 408 14.74 -37.90 -6.68
N THR A 409 16.05 -38.16 -6.59
CA THR A 409 16.69 -38.77 -5.42
C THR A 409 17.80 -37.90 -4.86
N VAL A 410 17.88 -37.83 -3.54
CA VAL A 410 18.93 -37.13 -2.79
C VAL A 410 19.45 -38.00 -1.65
N GLU A 411 20.74 -37.88 -1.33
CA GLU A 411 21.35 -38.50 -0.16
C GLU A 411 21.48 -37.48 0.98
N VAL A 412 20.97 -37.85 2.16
CA VAL A 412 20.94 -37.00 3.35
C VAL A 412 21.36 -37.77 4.61
N ASP A 413 21.69 -37.04 5.67
CA ASP A 413 22.07 -37.62 6.97
C ASP A 413 20.88 -37.76 7.93
N SER A 414 19.77 -37.07 7.67
CA SER A 414 18.56 -37.11 8.51
C SER A 414 17.31 -36.90 7.68
N LEU A 415 16.17 -37.33 8.22
CA LEU A 415 14.86 -36.94 7.71
C LEU A 415 14.41 -35.66 8.42
N SER A 416 13.91 -34.70 7.66
CA SER A 416 13.39 -33.42 8.14
C SER A 416 12.52 -32.80 7.04
N PRO A 417 12.06 -31.54 7.12
CA PRO A 417 11.28 -30.97 6.05
C PRO A 417 12.06 -30.92 4.73
N PHE A 418 11.36 -31.18 3.64
CA PHE A 418 11.84 -31.06 2.27
C PHE A 418 10.93 -30.15 1.46
N VAL A 419 11.52 -29.27 0.66
CA VAL A 419 10.84 -28.49 -0.38
C VAL A 419 11.41 -28.89 -1.72
N ILE A 420 10.55 -29.30 -2.64
CA ILE A 420 10.92 -29.73 -3.98
C ILE A 420 10.34 -28.69 -4.92
N ALA A 421 11.19 -28.07 -5.74
CA ALA A 421 10.81 -27.01 -6.64
C ALA A 421 11.49 -27.18 -8.00
N LEU A 422 10.82 -26.72 -9.06
CA LEU A 422 11.41 -26.65 -10.38
C LEU A 422 12.52 -25.58 -10.40
N ASN A 423 13.70 -25.96 -10.85
CA ASN A 423 14.85 -25.07 -10.96
C ASN A 423 15.05 -24.58 -12.40
N GLU A 424 14.02 -23.98 -12.98
CA GLU A 424 14.15 -23.24 -14.23
C GLU A 424 14.63 -21.82 -13.90
N GLU A 425 15.70 -21.36 -14.56
CA GLU A 425 15.93 -19.92 -14.68
C GLU A 425 14.71 -19.36 -15.40
N SER A 426 14.14 -18.25 -14.90
CA SER A 426 13.13 -17.52 -15.67
C SER A 426 13.75 -17.24 -17.03
N ALA A 427 13.22 -17.88 -18.07
CA ALA A 427 13.55 -17.51 -19.43
C ALA A 427 13.32 -16.00 -19.50
N GLY A 428 14.39 -15.25 -19.73
CA GLY A 428 14.25 -13.88 -20.20
C GLY A 428 13.24 -13.92 -21.34
N ASP A 429 12.38 -12.91 -21.38
CA ASP A 429 11.28 -12.73 -22.33
C ASP A 429 11.80 -12.71 -23.79
N ASP A 430 12.27 -13.85 -24.29
CA ASP A 430 12.53 -14.11 -25.69
C ASP A 430 11.23 -14.68 -26.23
N VAL A 431 10.32 -13.75 -26.54
CA VAL A 431 9.26 -13.97 -27.50
C VAL A 431 9.94 -14.32 -28.83
N LEU A 432 10.20 -15.61 -29.02
CA LEU A 432 10.36 -16.19 -30.35
C LEU A 432 9.05 -15.94 -31.09
N GLU A 433 9.07 -14.94 -31.97
CA GLU A 433 8.02 -14.71 -32.96
C GLU A 433 7.78 -16.03 -33.70
N SER A 434 6.66 -16.68 -33.38
CA SER A 434 6.16 -17.80 -34.17
C SER A 434 5.70 -17.25 -35.51
N VAL A 435 6.52 -17.53 -36.52
CA VAL A 435 6.20 -17.37 -37.94
C VAL A 435 4.89 -18.08 -38.24
N ASN A 436 3.82 -17.33 -38.47
CA ASN A 436 2.57 -17.86 -38.98
C ASN A 436 2.60 -17.85 -40.51
N GLY A 437 2.56 -19.07 -41.07
CA GLY A 437 2.73 -19.33 -42.49
C GLY A 437 1.65 -18.71 -43.37
N ILE A 438 2.09 -18.25 -44.55
CA ILE A 438 1.25 -18.17 -45.74
C ILE A 438 1.67 -19.32 -46.64
N VAL A 439 0.75 -20.26 -46.80
CA VAL A 439 0.78 -21.28 -47.85
C VAL A 439 0.25 -20.62 -49.12
N GLU A 440 1.04 -20.58 -50.20
CA GLU A 440 0.62 -21.18 -51.46
C GLU A 440 1.69 -21.11 -52.57
N ASN A 441 1.94 -22.31 -53.12
CA ASN A 441 2.06 -22.64 -54.55
C ASN A 441 3.38 -22.34 -55.28
N GLY A 442 3.97 -23.41 -55.86
CA GLY A 442 4.92 -23.26 -56.96
C GLY A 442 6.04 -24.29 -57.04
N THR A 443 5.67 -25.51 -57.46
CA THR A 443 6.42 -26.32 -58.44
C THR A 443 7.94 -26.50 -58.29
N GLY A 444 8.33 -27.73 -57.97
CA GLY A 444 9.18 -28.51 -58.88
C GLY A 444 10.69 -28.54 -58.63
N SER A 445 11.18 -29.78 -58.58
CA SER A 445 12.50 -30.24 -58.98
C SER A 445 13.52 -30.57 -57.87
N THR A 446 13.56 -31.88 -57.66
CA THR A 446 14.69 -32.78 -57.36
C THR A 446 16.12 -32.34 -57.71
N ALA A 447 17.05 -32.99 -56.97
CA ALA A 447 18.48 -33.27 -57.19
C ALA A 447 19.42 -32.43 -56.30
N ASN A 448 20.04 -33.01 -55.25
CA ASN A 448 21.13 -34.01 -55.20
C ASN A 448 22.53 -33.38 -55.26
N SER A 449 23.33 -33.76 -54.25
CA SER A 449 24.80 -33.90 -54.18
C SER A 449 25.70 -32.72 -54.52
N GLY A 450 26.71 -32.49 -53.68
CA GLY A 450 27.91 -31.76 -54.09
C GLY A 450 28.80 -31.33 -52.95
N GLU A 451 29.49 -32.30 -52.37
CA GLU A 451 30.70 -32.14 -51.55
C GLU A 451 31.85 -31.46 -52.34
N THR A 452 32.94 -31.20 -51.61
CA THR A 452 34.28 -30.68 -51.97
C THR A 452 34.43 -29.17 -52.03
N ASP A 453 35.07 -28.55 -51.03
CA ASP A 453 36.50 -28.59 -50.65
C ASP A 453 37.32 -27.60 -51.49
N THR A 454 38.00 -26.71 -50.78
CA THR A 454 39.43 -26.37 -50.90
C THR A 454 39.69 -24.90 -50.59
N THR A 455 40.54 -24.72 -49.57
CA THR A 455 41.75 -23.85 -49.55
C THR A 455 41.65 -22.39 -50.00
N ASP A 456 42.37 -21.43 -49.46
CA ASP A 456 43.31 -21.28 -48.36
C ASP A 456 43.73 -19.80 -48.45
N THR A 457 44.35 -19.34 -47.36
CA THR A 457 45.36 -18.28 -47.32
C THR A 457 44.98 -16.84 -47.72
N SER A 458 44.94 -16.03 -46.66
CA SER A 458 46.06 -15.15 -46.28
C SER A 458 45.80 -13.64 -46.32
N GLY A 459 46.18 -13.03 -45.20
CA GLY A 459 46.87 -11.74 -45.11
C GLY A 459 46.00 -10.52 -45.42
N GLY A 460 45.68 -9.64 -44.47
CA GLY A 460 46.46 -9.22 -43.33
C GLY A 460 46.81 -7.74 -43.50
N SER A 461 46.68 -7.00 -42.40
CA SER A 461 47.28 -5.67 -42.13
C SER A 461 46.80 -4.50 -42.99
N SER A 462 45.98 -3.61 -42.46
CA SER A 462 46.28 -2.54 -41.47
C SER A 462 46.74 -1.22 -42.11
N VAL A 463 46.47 -0.15 -41.35
CA VAL A 463 47.08 1.20 -41.39
C VAL A 463 46.20 2.35 -41.91
N THR A 464 45.70 3.13 -40.92
CA THR A 464 45.67 4.61 -40.76
C THR A 464 45.42 5.51 -41.98
N GLY A 465 44.71 6.63 -41.93
CA GLY A 465 44.28 7.52 -40.85
C GLY A 465 44.17 8.95 -41.40
N ASN A 466 43.58 9.83 -40.57
CA ASN A 466 43.81 11.28 -40.49
C ASN A 466 42.82 12.29 -41.15
N ALA A 467 42.18 13.03 -40.24
CA ALA A 467 41.96 14.49 -40.13
C ALA A 467 41.12 15.29 -41.16
N GLY A 468 40.07 15.91 -40.61
CA GLY A 468 40.10 17.35 -40.26
C GLY A 468 39.35 18.30 -41.20
N GLY A 469 38.58 19.24 -40.63
CA GLY A 469 38.22 20.47 -41.33
C GLY A 469 36.85 21.08 -41.00
N THR A 470 36.87 22.03 -40.07
CA THR A 470 35.82 22.95 -39.60
C THR A 470 35.27 23.89 -40.69
N ALA A 471 33.96 24.23 -40.63
CA ALA A 471 33.42 25.62 -40.60
C ALA A 471 32.00 25.77 -41.21
N VAL A 472 31.11 26.31 -40.38
CA VAL A 472 29.78 26.93 -40.59
C VAL A 472 30.03 28.36 -41.18
N PRO A 473 29.14 29.07 -41.93
CA PRO A 473 27.78 29.37 -41.45
C PRO A 473 26.61 29.63 -42.42
N ALA A 474 25.44 29.52 -41.78
CA ALA A 474 24.12 30.17 -41.94
C ALA A 474 23.79 31.00 -43.20
N ASN A 475 22.57 30.81 -43.71
CA ASN A 475 21.74 31.92 -44.14
C ASN A 475 20.25 31.69 -43.84
N THR A 476 19.63 32.78 -43.42
CA THR A 476 18.26 33.04 -42.97
C THR A 476 17.33 33.25 -44.18
N ASP A 477 16.03 32.94 -44.08
CA ASP A 477 14.99 33.92 -44.43
C ASP A 477 13.60 33.56 -43.87
N SER A 478 12.86 34.61 -43.50
CA SER A 478 11.50 34.61 -42.95
C SER A 478 10.78 35.83 -43.50
N GLN A 479 9.60 35.66 -44.13
CA GLN A 479 8.47 36.60 -44.20
C GLN A 479 7.21 35.80 -44.63
N ASN A 480 6.13 35.68 -43.84
CA ASN A 480 5.09 36.63 -43.44
C ASN A 480 4.00 36.90 -44.51
N SER A 481 2.73 36.54 -44.22
CA SER A 481 1.52 37.33 -44.54
C SER A 481 0.23 36.71 -43.98
N ASP A 482 -0.27 37.31 -42.90
CA ASP A 482 -1.60 37.94 -42.72
C ASP A 482 -2.88 37.36 -43.39
N SER A 483 -3.94 37.17 -42.59
CA SER A 483 -5.36 37.44 -42.93
C SER A 483 -6.28 37.26 -41.72
N ALA A 484 -6.89 38.36 -41.28
CA ALA A 484 -7.94 38.42 -40.27
C ALA A 484 -9.35 38.43 -40.90
N ALA A 485 -10.37 37.90 -40.19
CA ALA A 485 -11.59 38.62 -39.77
C ALA A 485 -12.76 37.72 -39.30
N GLN A 486 -13.10 37.91 -38.02
CA GLN A 486 -14.40 37.95 -37.33
C GLN A 486 -15.70 37.34 -37.90
N GLY A 487 -16.44 36.68 -37.00
CA GLY A 487 -17.91 36.58 -37.01
C GLY A 487 -18.48 35.91 -35.74
N LYS A 488 -19.29 36.64 -34.95
CA LYS A 488 -20.01 36.21 -33.74
C LYS A 488 -21.29 35.42 -34.08
N ASP A 489 -21.74 34.53 -33.18
CA ASP A 489 -23.07 34.54 -32.51
C ASP A 489 -23.57 33.12 -32.13
N GLY A 490 -24.13 33.01 -30.91
CA GLY A 490 -25.45 32.42 -30.73
C GLY A 490 -25.63 30.91 -30.55
N SER A 491 -25.82 30.52 -29.28
CA SER A 491 -26.89 29.64 -28.80
C SER A 491 -26.72 28.10 -28.83
N GLN A 492 -26.98 27.53 -27.66
CA GLN A 492 -27.18 26.11 -27.38
C GLN A 492 -28.35 25.51 -28.17
N VAL A 493 -28.16 24.27 -28.66
CA VAL A 493 -29.24 23.26 -28.70
C VAL A 493 -28.66 21.86 -28.44
N LYS A 494 -29.26 21.22 -27.45
CA LYS A 494 -29.21 19.81 -27.04
C LYS A 494 -29.40 18.82 -28.19
N ALA A 495 -28.48 17.86 -28.35
CA ALA A 495 -28.74 16.59 -29.01
C ALA A 495 -27.85 15.49 -28.40
N ALA A 496 -28.46 14.46 -27.84
CA ALA A 496 -27.79 13.23 -27.45
C ALA A 496 -27.67 12.28 -28.67
N PRO A 497 -26.60 11.48 -28.73
CA PRO A 497 -26.71 10.13 -29.27
C PRO A 497 -26.23 9.07 -28.27
N ARG A 498 -26.49 7.83 -28.67
CA ARG A 498 -26.71 6.63 -27.86
C ARG A 498 -25.43 5.85 -27.52
N THR A 499 -25.60 5.04 -26.48
CA THR A 499 -24.93 3.80 -26.03
C THR A 499 -24.03 3.04 -27.01
N GLY A 500 -22.87 2.60 -26.48
CA GLY A 500 -22.11 1.40 -26.85
C GLY A 500 -21.05 1.59 -27.94
N ASP A 501 -19.76 1.58 -27.62
CA ASP A 501 -18.99 0.33 -27.46
C ASP A 501 -17.59 0.56 -26.86
N THR A 502 -17.22 -0.42 -26.02
CA THR A 502 -15.89 -0.92 -25.60
C THR A 502 -14.64 -0.03 -25.61
N ALA A 503 -14.15 0.29 -24.40
CA ALA A 503 -12.72 0.28 -24.08
C ALA A 503 -12.52 -0.07 -22.60
N SER A 504 -11.62 -1.02 -22.36
CA SER A 504 -11.34 -1.72 -21.10
C SER A 504 -10.80 -0.81 -19.97
N PRO A 505 -11.33 -0.90 -18.74
CA PRO A 505 -10.62 -0.44 -17.55
C PRO A 505 -10.28 -1.61 -16.61
N VAL A 506 -9.05 -2.10 -16.69
CA VAL A 506 -8.39 -2.74 -15.54
C VAL A 506 -7.82 -1.60 -14.71
N LEU A 507 -8.42 -1.27 -13.57
CA LEU A 507 -7.75 -0.63 -12.43
C LEU A 507 -8.71 -0.59 -11.20
N TRP A 508 -8.27 -1.27 -10.13
CA TRP A 508 -8.60 -1.15 -8.69
C TRP A 508 -10.05 -1.34 -8.20
N ILE A 509 -10.33 -2.52 -7.65
CA ILE A 509 -11.20 -2.68 -6.47
C ILE A 509 -10.52 -3.65 -5.50
N VAL A 510 -9.94 -3.12 -4.43
CA VAL A 510 -9.77 -3.83 -3.15
C VAL A 510 -10.49 -3.00 -2.10
N LEU A 511 -11.71 -3.38 -1.73
CA LEU A 511 -12.21 -3.19 -0.37
C LEU A 511 -13.46 -4.03 -0.12
N VAL A 512 -13.59 -4.50 1.13
CA VAL A 512 -14.77 -5.01 1.85
C VAL A 512 -14.94 -6.54 1.89
N ILE A 513 -14.26 -7.18 2.85
CA ILE A 513 -14.88 -8.19 3.74
C ILE A 513 -14.29 -8.05 5.16
N VAL A 514 -14.95 -7.30 6.03
CA VAL A 514 -14.99 -7.58 7.49
C VAL A 514 -16.36 -7.17 8.00
N ALA A 515 -17.20 -8.14 8.38
CA ALA A 515 -18.14 -8.09 9.50
C ALA A 515 -19.07 -9.32 9.49
N ALA A 516 -18.71 -10.39 10.22
CA ALA A 516 -19.66 -11.26 10.93
C ALA A 516 -18.93 -12.39 11.69
N ALA A 517 -18.33 -12.08 12.85
CA ALA A 517 -18.05 -13.10 13.88
C ALA A 517 -17.84 -12.45 15.25
N ALA A 518 -18.92 -11.93 15.85
CA ALA A 518 -18.91 -11.51 17.24
C ALA A 518 -20.32 -11.57 17.86
N VAL A 519 -20.87 -12.77 18.06
CA VAL A 519 -21.85 -13.04 19.14
C VAL A 519 -21.76 -14.53 19.52
N THR A 520 -21.87 -14.81 20.83
CA THR A 520 -22.05 -16.10 21.53
C THR A 520 -20.82 -16.91 21.92
N ALA A 521 -20.06 -16.41 22.90
CA ALA A 521 -19.47 -17.26 23.93
C ALA A 521 -19.66 -16.61 25.32
N ALA A 522 -20.92 -16.42 25.70
CA ALA A 522 -21.32 -16.09 27.07
C ALA A 522 -22.56 -16.92 27.42
N ILE A 523 -22.34 -18.19 27.78
CA ILE A 523 -23.16 -19.06 28.65
C ILE A 523 -22.36 -20.37 28.75
N VAL A 524 -21.68 -20.60 29.87
CA VAL A 524 -21.59 -21.85 30.66
C VAL A 524 -20.49 -21.61 31.72
N LEU A 525 -20.83 -20.86 32.76
CA LEU A 525 -20.12 -20.93 34.05
C LEU A 525 -21.05 -20.46 35.17
N LYS A 526 -22.16 -21.18 35.35
CA LYS A 526 -22.94 -21.13 36.59
C LYS A 526 -23.60 -22.47 36.86
N LYS A 527 -22.80 -23.48 37.24
CA LYS A 527 -23.32 -24.58 38.07
C LYS A 527 -22.23 -25.37 38.79
N THR A 528 -21.65 -24.76 39.83
CA THR A 528 -21.07 -25.55 40.93
C THR A 528 -21.22 -24.82 42.27
N ARG A 529 -22.28 -25.24 42.97
CA ARG A 529 -22.40 -25.42 44.43
C ARG A 529 -22.63 -24.20 45.35
N LYS A 530 -23.84 -24.29 45.94
CA LYS A 530 -24.37 -23.74 47.20
C LYS A 530 -24.84 -22.30 47.20
#